data_AF-A0A7C6ANB8-F1
#
_entry.id   AF-A0A7C6ANB8-F1
#
_cell.length_a   1.000
_cell.length_b   1.000
_cell.length_c   1.000
_cell.angle_alpha   90.00
_cell.angle_beta   90.00
_cell.angle_gamma   90.00
#
_symmetry.space_group_name_H-M   'P 1'
#
loop_
_entity.id
_entity.type
_entity.pdbx_description
1 polymer ?
#
loop_
_entity_poly.entity_id
_entity_poly.type
_entity_poly.pdbx_seq_one_letter_code
_entity_poly.pdbx_strand_id
1 'polypeptide(L)'
;MSSKLINDLQKLGITDVKELYYNLSYDELFKHETDERLIGYEKGFVTNLGAVAVDTGIFTGRSPKDKYIVKDSETENKVWWAEAGKKGSDNKPLTEEQWNYLLDIAQ
;
A
#
# COMPACT_ATOMS: atom_id res chain seq x y z
N MET A 1 -1.09 -16.14 -19.60
CA MET A 1 -0.36 -15.19 -18.73
C MET A 1 -1.34 -14.48 -17.79
N SER A 2 -2.39 -13.83 -18.32
CA SER A 2 -3.45 -13.21 -17.51
C SER A 2 -4.12 -14.18 -16.51
N SER A 3 -4.45 -15.41 -16.92
CA SER A 3 -5.06 -16.42 -16.02
C SER A 3 -4.18 -16.80 -14.80
N LYS A 4 -2.86 -16.87 -14.99
CA LYS A 4 -1.93 -17.13 -13.89
C LYS A 4 -1.94 -15.98 -12.90
N LEU A 5 -1.85 -14.74 -13.39
CA LEU A 5 -1.84 -13.53 -12.54
C LEU A 5 -3.15 -13.38 -11.76
N ILE A 6 -4.30 -13.65 -12.40
CA ILE A 6 -5.60 -13.64 -11.71
C ILE A 6 -5.64 -14.71 -10.61
N ASN A 7 -5.16 -15.94 -10.89
CA ASN A 7 -5.08 -16.99 -9.88
C ASN A 7 -4.14 -16.62 -8.73
N ASP A 8 -3.05 -15.90 -9.00
CA ASP A 8 -2.12 -15.44 -7.97
C ASP A 8 -2.75 -14.33 -7.12
N LEU A 9 -3.55 -13.42 -7.69
CA LEU A 9 -4.36 -12.45 -6.93
C LEU A 9 -5.42 -13.12 -6.05
N GLN A 10 -6.09 -14.16 -6.56
CA GLN A 10 -7.06 -14.93 -5.78
C GLN A 10 -6.41 -15.60 -4.56
N LYS A 11 -5.18 -16.09 -4.66
CA LYS A 11 -4.43 -16.62 -3.50
C LYS A 11 -4.11 -15.55 -2.45
N LEU A 12 -4.06 -14.28 -2.86
CA LEU A 12 -3.91 -13.12 -1.97
C LEU A 12 -5.25 -12.59 -1.46
N GLY A 13 -6.37 -13.28 -1.73
CA GLY A 13 -7.72 -12.89 -1.32
C GLY A 13 -8.40 -11.84 -2.21
N ILE A 14 -7.74 -11.36 -3.28
CA ILE A 14 -8.29 -10.36 -4.18
C ILE A 14 -9.11 -11.06 -5.27
N THR A 15 -10.44 -10.89 -5.23
CA THR A 15 -11.38 -11.51 -6.18
C THR A 15 -12.06 -10.47 -7.07
N ASP A 16 -12.87 -10.94 -8.03
CA ASP A 16 -13.71 -10.09 -8.89
C ASP A 16 -13.00 -8.99 -9.70
N VAL A 17 -11.70 -9.17 -9.94
CA VAL A 17 -10.84 -8.28 -10.74
C VAL A 17 -11.45 -8.03 -12.12
N LYS A 18 -11.85 -6.79 -12.39
CA LYS A 18 -12.46 -6.38 -13.67
C LYS A 18 -11.43 -6.14 -14.76
N GLU A 19 -10.36 -5.46 -14.40
CA GLU A 19 -9.26 -5.11 -15.29
C GLU A 19 -7.93 -5.32 -14.58
N LEU A 20 -6.93 -5.79 -15.32
CA LEU A 20 -5.59 -6.05 -14.81
C LEU A 20 -4.58 -5.33 -15.69
N TYR A 21 -3.92 -4.33 -15.13
CA TYR A 21 -2.82 -3.61 -15.75
C TYR A 21 -1.51 -4.13 -15.12
N TYR A 22 -0.67 -4.81 -15.91
CA TYR A 22 0.53 -5.47 -15.41
C TYR A 22 1.77 -4.91 -16.09
N ASN A 23 2.72 -4.40 -15.29
CA ASN A 23 3.97 -3.78 -15.75
C ASN A 23 3.74 -2.67 -16.80
N LEU A 24 2.88 -1.70 -16.47
CA LEU A 24 2.68 -0.53 -17.31
C LEU A 24 4.00 0.21 -17.56
N SER A 25 4.19 0.66 -18.79
CA SER A 25 5.23 1.61 -19.16
C SER A 25 4.98 2.99 -18.54
N TYR A 26 6.00 3.86 -18.55
CA TYR A 26 5.82 5.24 -18.09
C TYR A 26 4.77 6.01 -18.89
N ASP A 27 4.66 5.77 -20.20
CA ASP A 27 3.66 6.44 -21.04
C ASP A 27 2.22 6.00 -20.68
N GLU A 28 2.05 4.73 -20.36
CA GLU A 28 0.77 4.21 -19.87
C GLU A 28 0.44 4.76 -18.49
N LEU A 29 1.41 4.78 -17.56
CA LEU A 29 1.22 5.39 -16.23
C LEU A 29 0.81 6.88 -16.36
N PHE A 30 1.52 7.65 -17.17
CA PHE A 30 1.21 9.05 -17.42
C PHE A 30 -0.24 9.23 -17.94
N LYS A 31 -0.66 8.39 -18.88
CA LYS A 31 -2.04 8.41 -19.40
C LYS A 31 -3.07 8.09 -18.31
N HIS A 32 -2.79 7.14 -17.43
CA HIS A 32 -3.66 6.80 -16.32
C HIS A 32 -3.73 7.93 -15.29
N GLU A 33 -2.60 8.51 -14.89
CA GLU A 33 -2.51 9.58 -13.88
C GLU A 33 -3.14 10.91 -14.34
N THR A 34 -3.23 11.14 -15.64
CA THR A 34 -3.77 12.37 -16.25
C THR A 34 -5.20 12.22 -16.78
N ASP A 35 -5.87 11.11 -16.47
CA ASP A 35 -7.27 10.89 -16.85
C ASP A 35 -8.19 11.94 -16.20
N GLU A 36 -8.95 12.66 -17.04
CA GLU A 36 -9.83 13.75 -16.60
C GLU A 36 -10.96 13.29 -15.65
N ARG A 37 -11.23 11.99 -15.59
CA ARG A 37 -12.25 11.39 -14.72
C ARG A 37 -11.79 11.24 -13.28
N LEU A 38 -10.50 11.35 -12.99
CA LEU A 38 -9.95 11.21 -11.64
C LEU A 38 -10.36 12.38 -10.73
N ILE A 39 -10.71 12.05 -9.49
CA ILE A 39 -11.17 13.00 -8.47
C ILE A 39 -10.44 12.78 -7.14
N GLY A 40 -10.53 13.77 -6.25
CA GLY A 40 -9.92 13.67 -4.92
C GLY A 40 -8.40 13.48 -5.00
N TYR A 41 -7.87 12.55 -4.20
CA TYR A 41 -6.42 12.29 -4.08
C TYR A 41 -5.84 11.47 -5.25
N GLU A 42 -6.69 10.91 -6.12
CA GLU A 42 -6.22 10.18 -7.31
C GLU A 42 -5.79 11.11 -8.44
N LYS A 43 -6.24 12.38 -8.41
CA LYS A 43 -6.04 13.32 -9.51
C LYS A 43 -4.59 13.81 -9.62
N GLY A 44 -3.98 13.56 -10.77
CA GLY A 44 -2.70 14.14 -11.16
C GLY A 44 -2.83 15.45 -11.93
N PHE A 45 -1.79 16.30 -11.86
CA PHE A 45 -1.67 17.56 -12.60
C PHE A 45 -0.35 17.62 -13.35
N VAL A 46 -0.40 17.88 -14.66
CA VAL A 46 0.82 18.09 -15.46
C VAL A 46 1.36 19.49 -15.19
N THR A 47 2.55 19.56 -14.60
CA THR A 47 3.27 20.81 -14.34
C THR A 47 3.81 21.42 -15.64
N ASN A 48 4.21 22.69 -15.59
CA ASN A 48 4.90 23.34 -16.72
C ASN A 48 6.26 22.70 -17.07
N LEU A 49 6.79 21.84 -16.18
CA LEU A 49 8.00 21.06 -16.42
C LEU A 49 7.73 19.70 -17.07
N GLY A 50 6.45 19.36 -17.32
CA GLY A 50 6.04 18.09 -17.90
C GLY A 50 5.93 16.93 -16.90
N ALA A 51 6.30 17.14 -15.64
CA ALA A 51 6.12 16.15 -14.58
C ALA A 51 4.68 16.16 -14.04
N VAL A 52 4.16 15.00 -13.63
CA VAL A 52 2.89 14.88 -12.91
C VAL A 52 3.11 15.22 -11.43
N ALA A 53 2.23 16.05 -10.87
CA ALA A 53 2.15 16.36 -9.44
C ALA A 53 0.80 15.88 -8.87
N VAL A 54 0.81 15.40 -7.64
CA VAL A 54 -0.37 14.90 -6.90
C VAL A 54 -0.43 15.52 -5.51
N ASP A 55 -1.61 15.49 -4.89
CA ASP A 55 -1.83 15.92 -3.50
C ASP A 55 -2.25 14.71 -2.64
N THR A 56 -1.51 14.45 -1.56
CA THR A 56 -1.76 13.33 -0.63
C THR A 56 -2.64 13.73 0.56
N GLY A 57 -3.21 14.94 0.55
CA GLY A 57 -4.07 15.47 1.58
C GLY A 57 -3.31 15.68 2.89
N ILE A 58 -3.88 15.18 3.99
CA ILE A 58 -3.28 15.34 5.32
C ILE A 58 -2.03 14.47 5.53
N PHE A 59 -1.84 13.45 4.69
CA PHE A 59 -0.73 12.50 4.81
C PHE A 59 0.51 13.01 4.06
N THR A 60 1.05 14.15 4.52
CA THR A 60 2.20 14.83 3.90
C THR A 60 3.56 14.29 4.36
N GLY A 61 3.56 13.14 5.05
CA GLY A 61 4.75 12.56 5.66
C GLY A 61 4.48 11.16 6.19
N ARG A 62 5.48 10.58 6.87
CA ARG A 62 5.35 9.25 7.48
C ARG A 62 4.41 9.30 8.69
N SER A 63 3.66 8.22 8.89
CA SER A 63 2.86 7.97 10.10
C SER A 63 3.54 6.91 10.99
N PRO A 64 4.66 7.22 11.69
CA PRO A 64 5.41 6.23 12.46
C PRO A 64 4.57 5.58 13.59
N LYS A 65 3.59 6.32 14.12
CA LYS A 65 2.65 5.83 15.14
C LYS A 65 1.67 4.76 14.62
N ASP A 66 1.55 4.60 13.31
CA ASP A 66 0.65 3.63 12.67
C ASP A 66 1.41 2.46 12.03
N LYS A 67 2.74 2.40 12.20
CA LYS A 67 3.57 1.27 11.75
C LYS A 67 3.47 0.09 12.72
N TYR A 68 3.06 -1.07 12.23
CA TYR A 68 3.06 -2.31 12.99
C TYR A 68 3.78 -3.44 12.23
N ILE A 69 4.23 -4.45 12.97
CA ILE A 69 4.81 -5.68 12.44
C ILE A 69 4.14 -6.84 13.15
N VAL A 70 3.66 -7.84 12.39
CA VAL A 70 3.09 -9.07 12.96
C VAL A 70 4.16 -9.74 13.83
N LYS A 71 3.80 -10.05 15.07
CA LYS A 71 4.66 -10.76 16.00
C LYS A 71 4.26 -12.24 16.00
N ASP A 72 5.05 -13.03 15.27
CA ASP A 72 4.91 -14.47 15.09
C ASP A 72 6.22 -15.19 15.48
N SER A 73 6.27 -16.51 15.27
CA SER A 73 7.46 -17.31 15.59
C SER A 73 8.70 -16.91 14.77
N GLU A 74 8.52 -16.32 13.59
CA GLU A 74 9.62 -15.93 12.71
C GLU A 74 10.22 -14.58 13.11
N THR A 75 9.41 -13.68 13.64
CA THR A 75 9.78 -12.28 13.91
C THR A 75 10.06 -12.01 15.38
N GLU A 76 9.46 -12.77 16.30
CA GLU A 76 9.50 -12.50 17.75
C GLU A 76 10.91 -12.26 18.29
N ASN A 77 11.88 -13.08 17.87
CA ASN A 77 13.26 -13.02 18.37
C ASN A 77 14.24 -12.33 17.40
N LYS A 78 13.77 -11.83 16.25
CA LYS A 78 14.62 -11.23 15.20
C LYS A 78 14.39 -9.73 15.03
N VAL A 79 13.21 -9.24 15.37
CA VAL A 79 12.84 -7.82 15.20
C VAL A 79 13.26 -7.00 16.43
N TRP A 80 13.84 -5.82 16.19
CA TRP A 80 14.04 -4.83 17.26
C TRP A 80 12.71 -4.15 17.58
N TRP A 81 12.00 -4.68 18.58
CA TRP A 81 10.65 -4.24 18.97
C TRP A 81 10.65 -2.87 19.67
N ALA A 82 9.55 -2.13 19.48
CA ALA A 82 9.26 -0.93 20.22
C ALA A 82 8.95 -1.27 21.69
N GLU A 83 9.50 -0.49 22.62
CA GLU A 83 9.23 -0.63 24.05
C GLU A 83 8.45 0.58 24.57
N ALA A 84 7.37 0.34 25.32
CA ALA A 84 6.56 1.39 25.89
C ALA A 84 7.39 2.30 26.82
N GLY A 85 7.32 3.61 26.61
CA GLY A 85 8.00 4.60 27.43
C GLY A 85 9.51 4.76 27.15
N LYS A 86 10.08 4.04 26.18
CA LYS A 86 11.48 4.20 25.77
C LYS A 86 11.59 4.81 24.37
N LYS A 87 12.61 5.64 24.17
CA LYS A 87 13.02 6.04 22.82
C LYS A 87 13.62 4.80 22.13
N GLY A 88 13.09 4.44 20.97
CA GLY A 88 13.50 3.24 20.25
C GLY A 88 12.86 3.15 18.88
N SER A 89 12.83 1.94 18.33
CA SER A 89 12.20 1.63 17.05
C SER A 89 10.69 1.91 17.02
N ASP A 90 10.14 2.16 15.83
CA ASP A 90 8.69 2.23 15.58
C ASP A 90 8.02 0.86 15.41
N ASN A 91 8.78 -0.24 15.54
CA ASN A 91 8.35 -1.62 15.32
C ASN A 91 7.38 -2.09 16.42
N LYS A 92 6.12 -1.67 16.36
CA LYS A 92 5.08 -2.08 17.29
C LYS A 92 4.57 -3.50 16.93
N PRO A 93 4.42 -4.41 17.91
CA PRO A 93 3.90 -5.74 17.63
C PRO A 93 2.40 -5.68 17.28
N LEU A 94 1.99 -6.55 16.37
CA LEU A 94 0.61 -6.82 15.98
C LEU A 94 0.34 -8.32 16.13
N THR A 95 -0.82 -8.72 16.62
CA THR A 95 -1.18 -10.15 16.68
C THR A 95 -1.63 -10.64 15.31
N GLU A 96 -1.56 -11.96 15.08
CA GLU A 96 -2.12 -12.57 13.84
C GLU A 96 -3.62 -12.32 13.70
N GLU A 97 -4.37 -12.30 14.80
CA GLU A 97 -5.80 -11.98 14.80
C GLU A 97 -6.05 -10.54 14.30
N GLN A 98 -5.31 -9.57 14.81
CA GLN A 98 -5.40 -8.17 14.36
C GLN A 98 -4.96 -8.03 12.91
N TRP A 99 -3.93 -8.77 12.49
CA TRP A 99 -3.50 -8.82 11.10
C TRP A 99 -4.62 -9.32 10.19
N ASN A 100 -5.24 -10.46 10.52
CA ASN A 100 -6.31 -11.04 9.72
C ASN A 100 -7.52 -10.10 9.62
N TYR A 101 -7.85 -9.39 10.70
CA TYR A 101 -8.88 -8.36 10.68
C TYR A 101 -8.55 -7.21 9.71
N LEU A 102 -7.31 -6.71 9.73
CA LEU A 102 -6.89 -5.64 8.82
C LEU A 102 -6.78 -6.12 7.36
N LEU A 103 -6.40 -7.38 7.16
CA LEU A 103 -6.32 -8.00 5.84
C LEU A 103 -7.70 -8.10 5.18
N ASP A 104 -8.73 -8.48 5.94
CA ASP A 104 -10.12 -8.53 5.47
C ASP A 104 -10.67 -7.16 5.06
N ILE A 105 -10.19 -6.07 5.68
CA ILE A 105 -10.56 -4.70 5.27
C ILE A 105 -9.89 -4.30 3.95
N ALA A 106 -8.68 -4.81 3.70
CA ALA A 106 -7.87 -4.40 2.56
C ALA A 106 -8.17 -5.19 1.27
N GLN A 107 -8.79 -6.37 1.40
CA GLN A 107 -9.17 -7.27 0.31
C GLN A 107 -10.57 -6.95 -0.22
#